data_AF-A0A838W488-F1
#
_entry.id   AF-A0A838W488-F1
#
_cell.length_a   1.000
_cell.length_b   1.000
_cell.length_c   1.000
_cell.angle_alpha   90.00
_cell.angle_beta   90.00
_cell.angle_gamma   90.00
#
_symmetry.space_group_name_H-M   'P 1'
#
loop_
_entity.id
_entity.type
_entity.pdbx_description
1 polymer ?
#
loop_
_entity_poly.entity_id
_entity_poly.type
_entity_poly.pdbx_seq_one_letter_code
_entity_poly.pdbx_strand_id
1 'polypeptide(L)'
;MNVALITKSKRQIHLKLFDERLKELTEEEFEDIYTLNFFMQTIPKKYNTTKTLIIFNDLEKLSHDTDSDSNDNLKNQDNNIRLILADEENTYFINEIHDTKNN
;
A
#
# COMPACT_ATOMS: atom_id res chain seq x y z
N MET A 1 11.75 10.83 9.44
CA MET A 1 10.69 10.38 8.49
C MET A 1 10.74 8.86 8.43
N ASN A 2 9.61 8.18 8.32
CA ASN A 2 9.58 6.72 8.22
C ASN A 2 9.25 6.27 6.79
N VAL A 3 9.58 5.02 6.47
CA VAL A 3 9.19 4.38 5.20
C VAL A 3 8.42 3.11 5.52
N ALA A 4 7.17 3.02 5.07
CA ALA A 4 6.35 1.83 5.19
C ALA A 4 6.27 1.12 3.83
N LEU A 5 6.82 -0.07 3.73
CA LEU A 5 6.68 -0.95 2.58
C LEU A 5 5.56 -1.94 2.84
N ILE A 6 4.50 -1.87 2.04
CA ILE A 6 3.32 -2.70 2.17
C ILE A 6 3.16 -3.52 0.90
N THR A 7 3.06 -4.84 1.05
CA THR A 7 2.81 -5.76 -0.05
C THR A 7 1.51 -6.52 0.20
N LYS A 8 0.52 -6.31 -0.65
CA LYS A 8 -0.74 -7.04 -0.65
C LYS A 8 -0.64 -8.22 -1.61
N SER A 9 -1.01 -9.40 -1.12
CA SER A 9 -1.20 -10.62 -1.88
C SER A 9 -2.63 -11.13 -1.66
N LYS A 10 -3.05 -12.16 -2.42
CA LYS A 10 -4.41 -12.74 -2.37
C LYS A 10 -4.90 -13.16 -0.99
N ARG A 11 -4.01 -13.41 -0.03
CA ARG A 11 -4.36 -13.96 1.29
C ARG A 11 -3.91 -13.11 2.46
N GLN A 12 -2.99 -12.18 2.23
CA GLN A 12 -2.28 -11.52 3.32
C GLN A 12 -1.65 -10.22 2.85
N ILE A 13 -1.52 -9.30 3.79
CA ILE A 13 -0.85 -8.02 3.61
C ILE A 13 0.35 -7.96 4.56
N HIS A 14 1.54 -7.77 4.00
CA HIS A 14 2.78 -7.67 4.77
C HIS A 14 3.20 -6.21 4.85
N LEU A 15 3.57 -5.75 6.04
CA LEU A 15 4.13 -4.42 6.29
C LEU A 15 5.55 -4.56 6.84
N LYS A 16 6.50 -3.85 6.25
CA LYS A 16 7.81 -3.55 6.86
C LYS A 16 7.93 -2.05 7.05
N LEU A 17 8.27 -1.62 8.26
CA LEU A 17 8.50 -0.21 8.59
C LEU A 17 9.98 0.04 8.80
N PHE A 18 10.49 1.12 8.23
CA PHE A 18 11.87 1.55 8.35
C PHE A 18 11.95 2.98 8.90
N ASP A 19 13.04 3.29 9.58
CA ASP A 19 13.43 4.67 9.88
C ASP A 19 14.06 5.37 8.66
N GLU A 20 14.46 6.62 8.84
CA GLU A 20 15.10 7.45 7.81
C GLU A 20 16.48 6.94 7.34
N ARG A 21 17.10 6.01 8.08
CA ARG A 21 18.36 5.36 7.73
C ARG A 21 18.14 3.98 7.13
N LEU A 22 16.89 3.66 6.77
CA LEU A 22 16.46 2.34 6.29
C LEU A 22 16.72 1.20 7.29
N LYS A 23 16.82 1.52 8.58
CA LYS A 23 16.84 0.49 9.62
C LYS A 23 15.42 0.01 9.86
N GLU A 24 15.22 -1.30 9.82
CA GLU A 24 13.91 -1.90 10.11
C GLU A 24 13.50 -1.61 11.57
N LEU A 25 12.26 -1.17 11.73
CA LEU A 25 11.63 -0.85 13.01
C LEU A 25 10.60 -1.90 13.42
N THR A 26 9.86 -2.45 12.47
CA THR A 26 8.88 -3.52 12.69
C THR A 26 8.53 -4.21 11.37
N GLU A 27 8.13 -5.47 11.49
CA GLU A 27 7.52 -6.27 10.44
C GLU A 27 6.24 -6.89 11.00
N GLU A 28 5.12 -6.76 10.28
CA GLU A 28 3.81 -7.23 10.72
C GLU A 28 3.04 -7.79 9.52
N GLU A 29 2.14 -8.72 9.79
CA GLU A 29 1.26 -9.32 8.79
C GLU A 29 -0.21 -9.13 9.17
N PHE A 30 -1.05 -8.86 8.18
CA PHE A 30 -2.47 -8.57 8.36
C PHE A 30 -3.32 -9.41 7.41
N GLU A 31 -4.47 -9.86 7.89
CA GLU A 31 -5.45 -10.61 7.08
C GLU A 31 -6.23 -9.69 6.12
N ASP A 32 -6.41 -8.41 6.49
CA ASP A 32 -7.25 -7.46 5.76
C ASP A 32 -6.75 -6.01 5.85
N ILE A 33 -7.24 -5.16 4.94
CA ILE A 33 -6.83 -3.76 4.80
C ILE A 33 -7.31 -2.87 5.97
N TYR A 34 -8.41 -3.23 6.64
CA TYR A 34 -8.95 -2.45 7.75
C TYR A 34 -8.06 -2.59 8.98
N THR A 35 -7.62 -3.80 9.29
CA THR A 35 -6.68 -4.09 10.38
C THR A 35 -5.33 -3.42 10.14
N LEU A 36 -4.83 -3.47 8.90
CA LEU A 36 -3.65 -2.69 8.50
C LEU A 36 -3.86 -1.19 8.72
N ASN A 37 -4.95 -0.60 8.21
CA ASN A 37 -5.21 0.83 8.33
C ASN A 37 -5.31 1.30 9.79
N PHE A 38 -5.88 0.46 10.67
CA PHE A 38 -5.90 0.73 12.11
C PHE A 38 -4.48 0.75 12.69
N PHE A 39 -3.65 -0.25 12.34
CA PHE A 39 -2.25 -0.27 12.75
C PHE A 39 -1.48 0.96 12.26
N MET A 40 -1.64 1.32 10.99
CA MET A 40 -0.93 2.44 10.35
C MET A 40 -1.17 3.77 11.07
N GLN A 41 -2.37 4.01 11.59
CA GLN A 41 -2.70 5.22 12.39
C GLN A 41 -1.91 5.31 13.70
N THR A 42 -1.37 4.19 14.21
CA THR A 42 -0.56 4.20 15.43
C THR A 42 0.90 4.63 15.19
N ILE A 43 1.38 4.55 13.93
CA ILE A 43 2.79 4.79 13.57
C ILE A 43 3.31 6.17 14.01
N PRO A 44 2.61 7.29 13.75
CA PRO A 44 3.08 8.62 14.17
C PRO A 44 3.37 8.69 15.67
N LYS A 45 2.46 8.14 16.48
CA LYS A 45 2.53 8.15 17.95
C LYS A 45 3.60 7.18 18.46
N LYS A 46 3.65 5.95 17.92
CA LYS A 46 4.56 4.89 18.37
C LYS A 46 6.03 5.20 18.07
N TYR A 47 6.31 5.81 16.92
CA TYR A 47 7.67 6.08 16.46
C TYR A 47 8.05 7.58 16.49
N ASN A 48 7.19 8.42 17.08
CA ASN A 48 7.37 9.87 17.19
C ASN A 48 7.77 10.51 15.84
N THR A 49 7.04 10.14 14.77
CA THR A 49 7.33 10.57 13.41
C THR A 49 6.21 11.46 12.88
N THR A 50 6.57 12.49 12.14
CA THR A 50 5.61 13.44 11.56
C THR A 50 5.19 13.08 10.15
N LYS A 51 5.98 12.25 9.45
CA LYS A 51 5.72 11.83 8.08
C LYS A 51 6.15 10.39 7.84
N THR A 52 5.35 9.67 7.07
CA THR A 52 5.68 8.34 6.57
C THR A 52 5.51 8.31 5.05
N LEU A 53 6.55 7.89 4.34
CA LEU A 53 6.41 7.49 2.93
C LEU A 53 5.86 6.06 2.90
N ILE A 54 4.67 5.89 2.36
CA ILE A 54 4.02 4.59 2.18
C ILE A 54 4.22 4.15 0.73
N ILE A 55 4.79 2.97 0.58
CA ILE A 55 4.99 2.27 -0.68
C ILE A 55 4.04 1.06 -0.65
N PHE A 56 2.93 1.14 -1.37
CA PHE A 56 1.94 0.07 -1.42
C PHE A 56 2.04 -0.67 -2.74
N ASN A 57 2.32 -1.96 -2.69
CA ASN A 57 2.40 -2.85 -3.83
C ASN A 57 1.28 -3.89 -3.78
N ASP A 58 0.35 -3.83 -4.74
CA ASP A 58 -0.73 -4.80 -4.91
C ASP A 58 -0.34 -5.85 -5.96
N LEU A 59 0.14 -7.01 -5.49
CA LEU A 59 0.58 -8.08 -6.38
C LEU A 59 -0.58 -8.72 -7.17
N GLU A 60 -1.84 -8.52 -6.76
CA GLU A 60 -2.97 -9.04 -7.51
C GLU A 60 -3.16 -8.29 -8.83
N LYS A 61 -2.90 -6.98 -8.85
CA LYS A 61 -2.96 -6.18 -10.09
C LYS A 61 -1.92 -6.61 -11.11
N LEU A 62 -0.76 -7.08 -10.66
CA LEU A 62 0.29 -7.59 -11.55
C LEU A 62 -0.16 -8.82 -12.36
N SER A 63 -1.10 -9.61 -11.84
CA SER A 63 -1.57 -10.85 -12.49
C SER A 63 -2.63 -10.63 -13.58
N HIS A 64 -3.15 -9.41 -13.74
CA HIS A 64 -4.17 -9.10 -14.75
C HIS A 64 -3.60 -8.60 -16.09
N ASP A 65 -2.31 -8.21 -16.14
CA ASP A 65 -1.70 -7.58 -17.32
C ASP A 65 -1.09 -8.56 -18.34
N THR A 66 -1.10 -9.88 -18.10
CA THR A 66 -0.40 -10.83 -18.98
C THR A 66 -1.22 -11.43 -20.13
N ASP A 67 -2.51 -11.10 -20.28
CA ASP A 67 -3.42 -11.78 -21.24
C ASP A 67 -4.06 -10.88 -22.32
N SER A 68 -3.49 -9.72 -22.65
CA SER A 68 -4.03 -8.91 -23.76
C SER A 68 -2.99 -8.42 -24.75
N ASP A 69 -2.61 -9.30 -25.68
CA ASP A 69 -2.19 -8.94 -27.03
C ASP A 69 -3.41 -8.36 -27.77
N SER A 70 -3.72 -7.08 -27.55
CA SER A 70 -4.54 -6.33 -28.50
C SER A 70 -4.17 -4.85 -28.53
N ASN A 71 -3.66 -4.44 -29.69
CA ASN A 71 -3.47 -3.05 -30.10
C ASN A 71 -4.80 -2.30 -30.02
N ASP A 72 -5.06 -1.56 -28.93
CA ASP A 72 -5.84 -0.34 -29.01
C ASP A 72 -5.67 0.56 -27.77
N ASN A 73 -5.19 1.78 -28.01
CA ASN A 73 -5.39 2.99 -27.22
C ASN A 73 -5.35 2.90 -25.67
N LEU A 74 -4.19 3.26 -25.12
CA LEU A 74 -3.95 3.99 -23.86
C LEU A 74 -5.16 4.09 -22.90
N LYS A 75 -5.52 2.99 -22.25
CA LYS A 75 -6.45 2.97 -21.11
C LYS A 75 -5.68 2.62 -19.86
N ASN A 76 -5.74 3.53 -18.87
CA ASN A 76 -5.31 3.42 -17.48
C ASN A 76 -4.37 2.25 -17.16
N GLN A 77 -3.07 2.52 -17.08
CA GLN A 77 -2.17 1.63 -16.36
C GLN A 77 -2.61 1.59 -14.89
N ASP A 78 -3.26 0.50 -14.51
CA ASP A 78 -3.53 0.14 -13.13
C ASP A 78 -2.19 -0.18 -12.43
N ASN A 79 -1.43 0.86 -12.10
CA ASN A 79 -0.13 0.71 -11.46
C ASN A 79 -0.29 -0.10 -10.16
N ASN A 80 0.36 -1.26 -10.11
CA ASN A 80 0.40 -2.12 -8.94
C ASN A 80 1.10 -1.45 -7.75
N ILE A 81 1.93 -0.43 -8.00
CA ILE A 81 2.63 0.33 -6.98
C ILE A 81 2.01 1.72 -6.82
N ARG A 82 1.70 2.08 -5.57
CA ARG A 82 1.27 3.43 -5.15
C ARG A 82 2.25 4.00 -4.15
N LEU A 83 2.61 5.27 -4.34
CA LEU A 83 3.44 6.05 -3.42
C LEU A 83 2.56 7.10 -2.75
N ILE A 84 2.49 7.08 -1.43
CA ILE A 84 1.67 7.99 -0.64
C ILE A 84 2.57 8.65 0.41
N LEU A 85 2.62 9.97 0.42
CA LEU A 85 3.25 10.70 1.52
C LEU A 85 2.18 10.97 2.57
N ALA A 86 2.29 10.29 3.70
CA ALA A 86 1.38 10.46 4.81
C ALA A 86 1.96 11.44 5.85
N ASP A 87 1.32 12.57 6.05
CA ASP A 87 1.68 13.59 7.05
C ASP A 87 0.50 14.07 7.91
N GLU A 88 -0.68 13.50 7.70
CA GLU A 88 -1.88 13.67 8.54
C GLU A 88 -2.48 12.30 8.88
N GLU A 89 -3.21 12.16 9.99
CA GLU A 89 -3.74 10.87 10.46
C GLU A 89 -4.58 10.13 9.39
N ASN A 90 -5.38 10.86 8.61
CA ASN A 90 -6.22 10.28 7.55
C ASN A 90 -5.43 9.85 6.31
N THR A 91 -4.23 10.39 6.09
CA THR A 91 -3.40 10.04 4.92
C THR A 91 -2.73 8.66 5.05
N TYR A 92 -2.81 8.06 6.24
CA TYR A 92 -2.38 6.68 6.49
C TYR A 92 -3.36 5.62 5.98
N PHE A 93 -4.58 6.02 5.59
CA PHE A 93 -5.58 5.09 5.06
C PHE A 93 -5.27 4.69 3.62
N ILE A 94 -5.20 3.38 3.40
CA ILE A 94 -5.10 2.77 2.09
C ILE A 94 -6.50 2.33 1.67
N ASN A 95 -7.03 2.99 0.64
CA ASN A 95 -8.31 2.62 0.05
C ASN A 95 -8.11 1.52 -1.00
N GLU A 96 -8.96 0.50 -0.98
CA GLU A 96 -9.14 -0.41 -2.10
C GLU A 96 -9.90 0.32 -3.21
N ILE A 97 -9.34 0.35 -4.42
CA ILE A 97 -10.10 0.80 -5.59
C ILE A 97 -10.89 -0.43 -6.03
N HIS A 98 -12.16 -0.51 -5.64
CA HIS A 98 -13.07 -1.48 -6.25
C HIS A 98 -13.37 -1.01 -7.67
N ASP A 99 -12.96 -1.78 -8.67
CA ASP A 99 -13.49 -1.64 -10.01
C ASP A 99 -14.99 -1.94 -9.95
N THR A 100 -15.81 -0.89 -9.94
CA THR A 100 -17.23 -1.00 -10.23
C THR A 100 -17.37 -1.45 -11.68
N LYS A 101 -17.35 -2.76 -11.90
CA LYS A 101 -17.90 -3.36 -13.13
C LYS A 101 -19.40 -3.09 -13.10
N ASN A 102 -19.80 -1.99 -13.72
CA ASN A 102 -21.19 -1.73 -14.06
C ASN A 102 -21.64 -2.86 -15.01
N ASN A 103 -22.53 -3.72 -14.52
CA ASN A 103 -23.32 -4.66 -15.33
C ASN A 103 -24.42 -3.93 -16.09
#